data_AF-A0A9X1UNJ3-F1
#
_entry.id   AF-A0A9X1UNJ3-F1
#
_cell.length_a   1.000
_cell.length_b   1.000
_cell.length_c   1.000
_cell.angle_alpha   90.00
_cell.angle_beta   90.00
_cell.angle_gamma   90.00
#
_symmetry.space_group_name_H-M   'P 1'
#
loop_
_entity.id
_entity.type
_entity.pdbx_description
1 polymer ?
#
loop_
_entity_poly.entity_id
_entity_poly.type
_entity_poly.pdbx_seq_one_letter_code
_entity_poly.pdbx_strand_id
1 'polypeptide(L)'
;MSEKKGAERFSARESALGYLYQVRLALLWALRKLRSTHEFKVGLETLDDVVFDSEGRPTDLLQAKHRVKRVATLTDASPDIWKTFRIWLTASGAGQIDSMTRLILVSTGTCDKGSAAYLLGEGEQRNEVEALVLLNATARSSSSQENKEGYELFLALSEREKSAFLESVVIMDGAPVATDVERELHLELRFAVPKNRISSALDALEGWWFGQMVRQLSSPGGLSTLSSQSIELKLDDIRDQCRADALLIDNEILQQKLDQAALAAYARYTFAKQVILVTKNKTRLNRAINDYFRAYTQRSKWLRSDLLLLADDERFRQDLFEAWEIRFARAQEALEADSSGSNCVAAGAELLAWAESDADLSLKAGMNAPWMARGTLHELSDQQRVGWHPDYVRLLESGSAHSDGEEKEDE
;
A
#
# COMPACT_ATOMS: atom_id res chain seq x y z
N MET A 1 4.34 -50.66 -14.47
CA MET A 1 5.39 -49.62 -14.32
C MET A 1 5.81 -48.94 -15.64
N SER A 2 5.47 -49.46 -16.82
CA SER A 2 5.77 -48.81 -18.12
C SER A 2 4.80 -47.67 -18.47
N GLU A 3 3.51 -47.79 -18.13
CA GLU A 3 2.49 -46.78 -18.49
C GLU A 3 2.63 -45.42 -17.79
N LYS A 4 3.11 -45.38 -16.53
CA LYS A 4 3.36 -44.10 -15.82
C LYS A 4 4.47 -43.26 -16.47
N LYS A 5 5.50 -43.89 -17.07
CA LYS A 5 6.56 -43.18 -17.78
C LYS A 5 6.11 -42.59 -19.11
N GLY A 6 5.06 -43.15 -19.73
CA GLY A 6 4.48 -42.62 -20.97
C GLY A 6 3.66 -41.34 -20.74
N ALA A 7 2.84 -41.31 -19.68
CA ALA A 7 1.98 -40.17 -19.36
C ALA A 7 2.74 -38.92 -18.88
N GLU A 8 3.85 -39.08 -18.14
CA GLU A 8 4.70 -37.95 -17.72
C GLU A 8 5.43 -37.30 -18.90
N ARG A 9 5.75 -38.07 -19.95
CA ARG A 9 6.50 -37.59 -21.13
C ARG A 9 5.70 -36.63 -22.03
N PHE A 10 4.38 -36.60 -21.88
CA PHE A 10 3.46 -35.67 -22.57
C PHE A 10 2.73 -34.74 -21.60
N SER A 11 3.15 -34.67 -20.34
CA SER A 11 2.50 -33.81 -19.36
C SER A 11 2.84 -32.34 -19.60
N ALA A 12 1.83 -31.53 -19.95
CA ALA A 12 1.99 -30.07 -20.06
C ALA A 12 2.13 -29.35 -18.70
N ARG A 13 2.13 -30.10 -17.58
CA ARG A 13 2.10 -29.53 -16.23
C ARG A 13 3.32 -28.68 -15.91
N GLU A 14 4.52 -29.16 -16.22
CA GLU A 14 5.77 -28.43 -15.92
C GLU A 14 5.91 -27.18 -16.79
N SER A 15 5.55 -27.28 -18.07
CA SER A 15 5.53 -26.15 -19.00
C SER A 15 4.53 -25.09 -18.58
N ALA A 16 3.30 -25.48 -18.22
CA ALA A 16 2.27 -24.55 -17.75
C ALA A 16 2.67 -23.87 -16.45
N LEU A 17 3.29 -24.60 -15.52
CA LEU A 17 3.80 -24.02 -14.27
C LEU A 17 4.96 -23.04 -14.54
N GLY A 18 5.85 -23.36 -15.48
CA GLY A 18 6.93 -22.45 -15.91
C GLY A 18 6.38 -21.14 -16.49
N TYR A 19 5.32 -21.23 -17.30
CA TYR A 19 4.68 -20.04 -17.86
C TYR A 19 4.01 -19.18 -16.78
N LEU A 20 3.26 -19.80 -15.86
CA LEU A 20 2.66 -19.07 -14.73
C LEU A 20 3.73 -18.45 -13.82
N TYR A 21 4.88 -19.10 -13.68
CA TYR A 21 6.02 -18.54 -12.96
C TYR A 21 6.54 -17.27 -13.61
N GLN A 22 6.77 -17.28 -14.93
CA GLN A 22 7.21 -16.11 -15.69
C GLN A 22 6.22 -14.95 -15.54
N VAL A 23 4.91 -15.23 -15.65
CA VAL A 23 3.86 -14.21 -15.48
C VAL A 23 3.90 -13.56 -14.09
N ARG A 24 4.03 -14.35 -13.02
CA ARG A 24 4.13 -13.83 -11.65
C ARG A 24 5.44 -13.10 -11.40
N LEU A 25 6.54 -13.62 -11.95
CA LEU A 25 7.85 -13.00 -11.85
C LEU A 25 7.84 -11.61 -12.51
N ALA A 26 7.22 -11.48 -13.68
CA ALA A 26 7.06 -10.20 -14.37
C ALA A 26 6.31 -9.17 -13.51
N LEU A 27 5.23 -9.57 -12.83
CA LEU A 27 4.52 -8.69 -11.89
C LEU A 27 5.44 -8.27 -10.72
N LEU A 28 6.13 -9.22 -10.10
CA LEU A 28 7.03 -8.94 -8.99
C LEU A 28 8.10 -7.92 -9.38
N TRP A 29 8.72 -8.11 -10.53
CA TRP A 29 9.75 -7.21 -11.05
C TRP A 29 9.20 -5.86 -11.45
N ALA A 30 8.01 -5.81 -12.06
CA ALA A 30 7.36 -4.53 -12.37
C ALA A 30 7.10 -3.72 -11.10
N LEU A 31 6.58 -4.34 -10.03
CA LEU A 31 6.37 -3.68 -8.74
C LEU A 31 7.68 -3.16 -8.11
N ARG A 32 8.77 -3.93 -8.21
CA ARG A 32 10.09 -3.50 -7.74
C ARG A 32 10.64 -2.34 -8.56
N LYS A 33 10.49 -2.38 -9.88
CA LYS A 33 10.99 -1.36 -10.82
C LYS A 33 10.25 -0.03 -10.66
N LEU A 34 8.95 -0.05 -10.33
CA LEU A 34 8.18 1.15 -9.98
C LEU A 34 8.79 1.96 -8.82
N ARG A 35 9.61 1.35 -7.95
CA ARG A 35 10.27 2.06 -6.84
C ARG A 35 11.39 3.00 -7.28
N SER A 36 11.99 2.74 -8.44
CA SER A 36 13.23 3.41 -8.89
C SER A 36 13.13 3.99 -10.30
N THR A 37 12.07 3.67 -11.05
CA THR A 37 11.92 4.05 -12.45
C THR A 37 10.52 4.59 -12.69
N HIS A 38 10.43 5.79 -13.27
CA HIS A 38 9.16 6.48 -13.50
C HIS A 38 8.38 5.89 -14.67
N GLU A 39 9.05 5.65 -15.81
CA GLU A 39 8.39 5.18 -17.03
C GLU A 39 9.09 3.96 -17.62
N PHE A 40 8.33 2.88 -17.74
CA PHE A 40 8.74 1.68 -18.46
C PHE A 40 7.51 0.99 -19.04
N LYS A 41 7.74 0.06 -19.96
CA LYS A 41 6.75 -0.93 -20.34
C LYS A 41 7.28 -2.32 -20.06
N VAL A 42 6.37 -3.25 -19.81
CA VAL A 42 6.67 -4.65 -19.54
C VAL A 42 6.01 -5.52 -20.59
N GLY A 43 6.75 -6.50 -21.09
CA GLY A 43 6.22 -7.50 -21.99
C GLY A 43 6.68 -8.91 -21.68
N LEU A 44 5.89 -9.89 -22.12
CA LEU A 44 6.16 -11.31 -22.00
C LEU A 44 6.40 -11.95 -23.36
N GLU A 45 7.32 -12.91 -23.40
CA GLU A 45 7.58 -13.74 -24.58
C GLU A 45 7.91 -12.89 -25.84
N THR A 46 8.70 -11.83 -25.66
CA THR A 46 9.16 -10.96 -26.75
C THR A 46 10.61 -11.27 -27.13
N LEU A 47 11.57 -10.48 -26.67
CA LEU A 47 13.00 -10.77 -26.84
C LEU A 47 13.50 -11.82 -25.82
N ASP A 48 12.82 -11.95 -24.70
CA ASP A 48 13.06 -12.95 -23.65
C ASP A 48 11.74 -13.22 -22.91
N ASP A 49 11.79 -14.05 -21.86
CA ASP A 49 10.62 -14.45 -21.09
C ASP A 49 9.89 -13.22 -20.51
N VAL A 50 10.64 -12.25 -19.96
CA VAL A 50 10.13 -10.95 -19.53
C VAL A 50 11.05 -9.84 -20.01
N VAL A 51 10.48 -8.79 -20.60
CA VAL A 51 11.22 -7.66 -21.16
C VAL A 51 10.70 -6.36 -20.57
N PHE A 52 11.60 -5.52 -20.09
CA PHE A 52 11.30 -4.15 -19.72
C PHE A 52 11.90 -3.20 -20.74
N ASP A 53 11.10 -2.31 -21.31
CA ASP A 53 11.55 -1.29 -22.26
C ASP A 53 11.27 0.13 -21.76
N SER A 54 12.08 1.07 -22.22
CA SER A 54 11.86 2.50 -22.05
C SER A 54 12.10 3.18 -23.39
N GLU A 55 11.16 4.01 -23.84
CA GLU A 55 11.20 4.68 -25.15
C GLU A 55 11.44 3.72 -26.34
N GLY A 56 10.95 2.47 -26.25
CA GLY A 56 11.13 1.45 -27.28
C GLY A 56 12.53 0.80 -27.31
N ARG A 57 13.38 1.07 -26.32
CA ARG A 57 14.67 0.40 -26.12
C ARG A 57 14.58 -0.61 -24.96
N PRO A 58 14.97 -1.88 -25.16
CA PRO A 58 15.04 -2.86 -24.08
C PRO A 58 16.05 -2.42 -23.01
N THR A 59 15.57 -2.29 -21.78
CA THR A 59 16.38 -1.92 -20.61
C THR A 59 16.79 -3.13 -19.79
N ASP A 60 15.89 -4.10 -19.62
CA ASP A 60 16.17 -5.35 -18.93
C ASP A 60 15.50 -6.51 -19.68
N LEU A 61 16.26 -7.59 -19.89
CA LEU A 61 15.79 -8.86 -20.42
C LEU A 61 15.94 -9.91 -19.33
N LEU A 62 14.84 -10.51 -18.90
CA LEU A 62 14.84 -11.51 -17.86
C LEU A 62 14.53 -12.86 -18.47
N GLN A 63 15.45 -13.79 -18.26
CA GLN A 63 15.26 -15.20 -18.56
C GLN A 63 14.99 -15.95 -17.25
N ALA A 64 13.84 -16.61 -17.15
CA ALA A 64 13.44 -17.39 -15.99
C ALA A 64 13.75 -18.89 -16.17
N LYS A 65 14.52 -19.48 -15.26
CA LYS A 65 14.77 -20.92 -15.20
C LYS A 65 14.14 -21.50 -13.94
N HIS A 66 12.90 -21.98 -14.09
CA HIS A 66 12.14 -22.58 -13.00
C HIS A 66 12.36 -24.09 -12.93
N ARG A 67 12.89 -24.56 -11.80
CA ARG A 67 12.98 -25.98 -11.45
C ARG A 67 12.21 -26.24 -10.15
N VAL A 68 11.33 -27.26 -10.17
CA VAL A 68 10.49 -27.63 -9.02
C VAL A 68 11.32 -28.18 -7.84
N LYS A 69 12.51 -28.76 -8.11
CA LYS A 69 13.46 -29.21 -7.07
C LYS A 69 14.66 -28.26 -7.01
N ARG A 70 14.91 -27.64 -5.85
CA ARG A 70 15.99 -26.66 -5.58
C ARG A 70 17.43 -27.23 -5.61
N VAL A 71 17.66 -28.42 -6.17
CA VAL A 71 18.92 -29.18 -6.01
C VAL A 71 19.93 -28.92 -7.15
N ALA A 72 19.53 -28.22 -8.21
CA ALA A 72 20.43 -28.00 -9.34
C ALA A 72 21.42 -26.85 -9.05
N THR A 73 22.71 -27.17 -8.99
CA THR A 73 23.77 -26.17 -8.90
C THR A 73 24.08 -25.58 -10.27
N LEU A 74 24.12 -24.25 -10.36
CA LEU A 74 24.58 -23.51 -11.53
C LEU A 74 26.12 -23.56 -11.60
N THR A 75 26.63 -24.62 -12.22
CA THR A 75 28.07 -24.74 -12.53
C THR A 75 28.44 -23.91 -13.75
N ASP A 76 29.75 -23.68 -13.95
CA ASP A 76 30.25 -22.94 -15.12
C ASP A 76 29.90 -23.63 -16.45
N ALA A 77 29.63 -24.94 -16.44
CA ALA A 77 29.19 -25.72 -17.60
C ALA A 77 27.65 -25.88 -17.67
N SER A 78 26.88 -25.16 -16.85
CA SER A 78 25.43 -25.30 -16.77
C SER A 78 24.75 -25.01 -18.12
N PRO A 79 23.94 -25.94 -18.67
CA PRO A 79 23.18 -25.69 -19.88
C PRO A 79 22.21 -24.52 -19.77
N ASP A 80 21.71 -24.23 -18.56
CA ASP A 80 20.83 -23.08 -18.32
C ASP A 80 21.56 -21.76 -18.61
N ILE A 81 22.86 -21.67 -18.31
CA ILE A 81 23.68 -20.48 -18.59
C ILE A 81 23.98 -20.40 -20.09
N TRP A 82 24.53 -21.48 -20.67
CA TRP A 82 25.02 -21.44 -22.05
C TRP A 82 23.92 -21.33 -23.10
N LYS A 83 22.74 -21.90 -22.86
CA LYS A 83 21.58 -21.69 -23.74
C LYS A 83 21.08 -20.25 -23.69
N THR A 84 21.09 -19.65 -22.50
CA THR A 84 20.69 -18.25 -22.33
C THR A 84 21.70 -17.29 -22.94
N PHE A 85 23.00 -17.54 -22.76
CA PHE A 85 24.05 -16.78 -23.45
C PHE A 85 23.91 -16.89 -24.97
N ARG A 86 23.63 -18.09 -25.50
CA ARG A 86 23.39 -18.28 -26.94
C ARG A 86 22.23 -17.39 -27.43
N ILE A 87 21.12 -17.33 -26.69
CA ILE A 87 19.97 -16.47 -27.05
C ILE A 87 20.40 -15.00 -27.08
N TRP A 88 21.01 -14.50 -26.01
CA TRP A 88 21.39 -13.09 -25.92
C TRP A 88 22.48 -12.68 -26.92
N LEU A 89 23.49 -13.52 -27.15
CA LEU A 89 24.54 -13.26 -28.14
C LEU A 89 23.99 -13.25 -29.57
N THR A 90 23.04 -14.14 -29.87
CA THR A 90 22.37 -14.16 -31.17
C THR A 90 21.56 -12.87 -31.38
N ALA A 91 20.79 -12.46 -30.38
CA ALA A 91 19.98 -11.23 -30.45
C ALA A 91 20.84 -9.96 -30.49
N SER A 92 21.97 -9.93 -29.77
CA SER A 92 22.97 -8.85 -29.85
C SER A 92 23.61 -8.79 -31.24
N GLY A 93 24.01 -9.93 -31.81
CA GLY A 93 24.55 -10.00 -33.18
C GLY A 93 23.55 -9.58 -34.26
N ALA A 94 22.25 -9.74 -34.00
CA ALA A 94 21.16 -9.26 -34.85
C ALA A 94 20.82 -7.76 -34.65
N GLY A 95 21.48 -7.07 -33.71
CA GLY A 95 21.22 -5.66 -33.39
C GLY A 95 19.91 -5.42 -32.65
N GLN A 96 19.34 -6.44 -32.01
CA GLN A 96 18.08 -6.35 -31.26
C GLN A 96 18.29 -5.89 -29.81
N ILE A 97 19.52 -6.01 -29.31
CA ILE A 97 19.93 -5.69 -27.95
C ILE A 97 21.18 -4.82 -28.01
N ASP A 98 21.24 -3.74 -27.23
CA ASP A 98 22.42 -2.88 -27.12
C ASP A 98 23.28 -3.25 -25.89
N SER A 99 24.44 -2.60 -25.76
CA SER A 99 25.37 -2.83 -24.65
C SER A 99 24.89 -2.30 -23.29
N MET A 100 23.83 -1.49 -23.27
CA MET A 100 23.24 -0.92 -22.06
C MET A 100 22.08 -1.78 -21.53
N THR A 101 21.52 -2.68 -22.34
CA THR A 101 20.49 -3.62 -21.91
C THR A 101 21.04 -4.60 -20.88
N ARG A 102 20.41 -4.67 -19.71
CA ARG A 102 20.76 -5.63 -18.65
C ARG A 102 20.19 -7.00 -18.99
N LEU A 103 21.02 -8.02 -18.91
CA LEU A 103 20.70 -9.41 -19.25
C LEU A 103 20.64 -10.25 -17.98
N ILE A 104 19.44 -10.59 -17.53
CA ILE A 104 19.20 -11.10 -16.18
C ILE A 104 18.73 -12.55 -16.24
N LEU A 105 19.56 -13.48 -15.77
CA LEU A 105 19.19 -14.87 -15.62
C LEU A 105 18.65 -15.09 -14.20
N VAL A 106 17.36 -15.35 -14.07
CA VAL A 106 16.69 -15.66 -12.80
C VAL A 106 16.53 -17.17 -12.68
N SER A 107 17.18 -17.78 -11.70
CA SER A 107 17.18 -19.23 -11.50
C SER A 107 16.78 -19.62 -10.09
N THR A 108 15.98 -20.68 -9.97
CA THR A 108 15.66 -21.28 -8.66
C THR A 108 16.76 -22.20 -8.13
N GLY A 109 17.77 -22.51 -8.96
CA GLY A 109 18.99 -23.19 -8.55
C GLY A 109 19.99 -22.24 -7.89
N THR A 110 20.94 -22.77 -7.13
CA THR A 110 21.99 -21.99 -6.45
C THR A 110 23.34 -22.14 -7.15
N CYS A 111 24.24 -21.20 -6.98
CA CYS A 111 25.62 -21.30 -7.45
C CYS A 111 26.60 -21.54 -6.29
N ASP A 112 27.73 -22.18 -6.59
CA ASP A 112 28.82 -22.34 -5.63
C ASP A 112 29.70 -21.09 -5.59
N LYS A 113 30.22 -20.74 -4.41
CA LYS A 113 31.13 -19.60 -4.26
C LYS A 113 32.35 -19.75 -5.18
N GLY A 114 32.66 -18.68 -5.90
CA GLY A 114 33.78 -18.64 -6.85
C GLY A 114 33.47 -19.21 -8.23
N SER A 115 32.26 -19.68 -8.51
CA SER A 115 31.84 -19.98 -9.87
C SER A 115 31.60 -18.70 -10.68
N ALA A 116 31.62 -18.80 -12.00
CA ALA A 116 31.28 -17.67 -12.87
C ALA A 116 29.88 -17.14 -12.60
N ALA A 117 28.92 -18.02 -12.31
CA ALA A 117 27.56 -17.63 -11.95
C ALA A 117 27.51 -16.77 -10.67
N TYR A 118 28.28 -17.14 -9.65
CA TYR A 118 28.39 -16.38 -8.40
C TYR A 118 29.02 -15.00 -8.63
N LEU A 119 30.10 -14.96 -9.43
CA LEU A 119 30.84 -13.74 -9.77
C LEU A 119 30.07 -12.81 -10.71
N LEU A 120 29.03 -13.29 -11.39
CA LEU A 120 28.11 -12.47 -12.20
C LEU A 120 26.82 -12.09 -11.44
N GLY A 121 26.77 -12.30 -10.13
CA GLY A 121 25.67 -11.83 -9.28
C GLY A 121 25.60 -10.31 -9.10
N GLU A 122 24.64 -9.85 -8.32
CA GLU A 122 24.32 -8.43 -8.10
C GLU A 122 24.93 -7.84 -6.80
N GLY A 123 25.94 -8.49 -6.21
CA GLY A 123 26.53 -8.13 -4.92
C GLY A 123 28.02 -7.78 -4.97
N GLU A 124 28.62 -7.53 -3.79
CA GLU A 124 30.04 -7.17 -3.65
C GLU A 124 31.00 -8.22 -4.22
N GLN A 125 30.55 -9.48 -4.36
CA GLN A 125 31.32 -10.55 -4.98
C GLN A 125 31.50 -10.40 -6.50
N ARG A 126 30.80 -9.45 -7.14
CA ARG A 126 30.76 -9.33 -8.59
C ARG A 126 32.17 -9.08 -9.15
N ASN A 127 32.61 -9.93 -10.07
CA ASN A 127 33.91 -9.85 -10.71
C ASN A 127 33.83 -10.45 -12.12
N GLU A 128 33.51 -9.60 -13.09
CA GLU A 128 33.32 -9.97 -14.49
C GLU A 128 34.62 -10.47 -15.13
N VAL A 129 35.77 -9.95 -14.68
CA VAL A 129 37.08 -10.34 -15.20
C VAL A 129 37.42 -11.78 -14.83
N GLU A 130 37.20 -12.17 -13.57
CA GLU A 130 37.42 -13.54 -13.13
C GLU A 130 36.36 -14.51 -13.69
N ALA A 131 35.10 -14.07 -13.78
CA ALA A 131 34.05 -14.83 -14.47
C ALA A 131 34.42 -15.11 -15.94
N LEU A 132 34.98 -14.12 -16.64
CA LEU A 132 35.46 -14.28 -18.02
C LEU A 132 36.55 -15.35 -18.14
N VAL A 133 37.49 -15.41 -17.19
CA VAL A 133 38.55 -16.43 -17.16
C VAL A 133 37.93 -17.83 -17.02
N LEU A 134 37.01 -18.01 -16.06
CA LEU A 134 36.34 -19.29 -15.81
C LEU A 134 35.49 -19.75 -17.00
N LEU A 135 34.73 -18.83 -17.60
CA LEU A 135 33.88 -19.13 -18.76
C LEU A 135 34.69 -19.45 -20.01
N ASN A 136 35.79 -18.72 -20.28
CA ASN A 136 36.71 -19.05 -21.37
C ASN A 136 37.35 -20.44 -21.17
N ALA A 137 37.80 -20.75 -19.96
CA ALA A 137 38.37 -22.05 -19.63
C ALA A 137 37.35 -23.18 -19.84
N THR A 138 36.12 -22.99 -19.37
CA THR A 138 35.02 -23.95 -19.53
C THR A 138 34.66 -24.16 -21.00
N ALA A 139 34.47 -23.08 -21.75
CA ALA A 139 34.10 -23.16 -23.16
C ALA A 139 35.14 -23.87 -24.03
N ARG A 140 36.43 -23.77 -23.69
CA ARG A 140 37.53 -24.43 -24.42
C ARG A 140 37.73 -25.90 -24.05
N SER A 141 37.40 -26.29 -22.82
CA SER A 141 37.71 -27.62 -22.26
C SER A 141 36.51 -28.57 -22.25
N SER A 142 35.29 -28.05 -22.21
CA SER A 142 34.07 -28.85 -22.15
C SER A 142 33.78 -29.56 -23.48
N SER A 143 33.44 -30.84 -23.42
CA SER A 143 32.98 -31.64 -24.57
C SER A 143 31.45 -31.73 -24.72
N SER A 144 30.70 -30.94 -23.94
CA SER A 144 29.23 -30.94 -23.98
C SER A 144 28.69 -30.57 -25.35
N GLN A 145 27.96 -31.49 -25.99
CA GLN A 145 27.28 -31.23 -27.25
C GLN A 145 26.08 -30.29 -27.10
N GLU A 146 25.45 -30.28 -25.92
CA GLU A 146 24.29 -29.42 -25.64
C GLU A 146 24.66 -27.93 -25.60
N ASN A 147 25.87 -27.61 -25.12
CA ASN A 147 26.34 -26.23 -24.97
C ASN A 147 27.19 -25.75 -26.15
N LYS A 148 27.49 -26.62 -27.11
CA LYS A 148 28.48 -26.40 -28.17
C LYS A 148 28.27 -25.08 -28.91
N GLU A 149 27.05 -24.83 -29.39
CA GLU A 149 26.73 -23.59 -30.12
C GLU A 149 26.92 -22.33 -29.26
N GLY A 150 26.59 -22.41 -27.97
CA GLY A 150 26.80 -21.30 -27.02
C GLY A 150 28.29 -21.03 -26.80
N TYR A 151 29.10 -22.08 -26.65
CA TYR A 151 30.56 -21.94 -26.57
C TYR A 151 31.16 -21.34 -27.83
N GLU A 152 30.74 -21.80 -29.01
CA GLU A 152 31.24 -21.32 -30.29
C GLU A 152 30.93 -19.82 -30.50
N LEU A 153 29.70 -19.39 -30.22
CA LEU A 153 29.34 -17.97 -30.27
C LEU A 153 30.15 -17.13 -29.29
N PHE A 154 30.27 -17.58 -28.04
CA PHE A 154 31.03 -16.84 -27.02
C PHE A 154 32.52 -16.75 -27.36
N LEU A 155 33.13 -17.84 -27.84
CA LEU A 155 34.55 -17.88 -28.22
C LEU A 155 34.85 -17.09 -29.49
N ALA A 156 33.87 -16.88 -30.37
CA ALA A 156 34.03 -16.07 -31.58
C ALA A 156 34.12 -14.55 -31.29
N LEU A 157 33.64 -14.10 -30.13
CA LEU A 157 33.76 -12.71 -29.69
C LEU A 157 35.23 -12.35 -29.41
N SER A 158 35.59 -11.10 -29.67
CA SER A 158 36.82 -10.51 -29.16
C SER A 158 36.79 -10.38 -27.64
N GLU A 159 37.96 -10.29 -27.00
CA GLU A 159 38.03 -10.14 -25.53
C GLU A 159 37.30 -8.88 -25.03
N ARG A 160 37.27 -7.81 -25.85
CA ARG A 160 36.52 -6.59 -25.54
C ARG A 160 35.01 -6.84 -25.57
N GLU A 161 34.51 -7.55 -26.59
CA GLU A 161 33.10 -7.89 -26.71
C GLU A 161 32.64 -8.84 -25.60
N LYS A 162 33.47 -9.82 -25.23
CA LYS A 162 33.17 -10.71 -24.09
C LYS A 162 33.06 -9.92 -22.78
N SER A 163 33.98 -8.98 -22.55
CA SER A 163 33.96 -8.15 -21.34
C SER A 163 32.69 -7.31 -21.29
N ALA A 164 32.36 -6.60 -22.37
CA ALA A 164 31.14 -5.79 -22.46
C ALA A 164 29.86 -6.64 -22.31
N PHE A 165 29.84 -7.85 -22.86
CA PHE A 165 28.73 -8.79 -22.68
C PHE A 165 28.58 -9.21 -21.22
N LEU A 166 29.66 -9.58 -20.53
CA LEU A 166 29.58 -10.02 -19.13
C LEU A 166 29.27 -8.86 -18.16
N GLU A 167 29.68 -7.63 -18.50
CA GLU A 167 29.28 -6.41 -17.79
C GLU A 167 27.76 -6.23 -17.78
N SER A 168 27.06 -6.59 -18.87
CA SER A 168 25.60 -6.49 -18.94
C SER A 168 24.86 -7.69 -18.33
N VAL A 169 25.54 -8.82 -18.12
CA VAL A 169 24.96 -10.04 -17.55
C VAL A 169 24.87 -9.99 -16.02
N VAL A 170 23.70 -10.33 -15.49
CA VAL A 170 23.44 -10.53 -14.07
C VAL A 170 22.82 -11.91 -13.86
N ILE A 171 23.39 -12.70 -12.95
CA ILE A 171 22.84 -14.01 -12.58
C ILE A 171 22.27 -13.94 -11.17
N MET A 172 20.97 -14.15 -11.06
CA MET A 172 20.25 -14.23 -9.79
C MET A 172 19.92 -15.69 -9.48
N ASP A 173 20.69 -16.27 -8.56
CA ASP A 173 20.49 -17.62 -8.08
C ASP A 173 19.56 -17.65 -6.85
N GLY A 174 19.09 -18.85 -6.47
CA GLY A 174 18.24 -19.03 -5.30
C GLY A 174 16.92 -18.27 -5.35
N ALA A 175 16.45 -17.88 -6.54
CA ALA A 175 15.21 -17.17 -6.71
C ALA A 175 14.01 -18.00 -6.19
N PRO A 176 12.95 -17.34 -5.70
CA PRO A 176 11.75 -18.05 -5.23
C PRO A 176 11.21 -18.98 -6.32
N VAL A 177 10.78 -20.18 -5.94
CA VAL A 177 10.00 -21.07 -6.82
C VAL A 177 8.58 -20.52 -6.97
N ALA A 178 7.81 -21.04 -7.94
CA ALA A 178 6.47 -20.51 -8.24
C ALA A 178 5.51 -20.42 -7.04
N THR A 179 5.60 -21.33 -6.08
CA THR A 179 4.79 -21.31 -4.85
C THR A 179 5.19 -20.21 -3.87
N ASP A 180 6.43 -19.70 -3.98
CA ASP A 180 7.00 -18.77 -3.01
C ASP A 180 7.03 -17.33 -3.54
N VAL A 181 6.80 -17.10 -4.84
CA VAL A 181 6.70 -15.76 -5.45
C VAL A 181 5.57 -14.94 -4.81
N GLU A 182 4.47 -15.60 -4.44
CA GLU A 182 3.34 -14.96 -3.76
C GLU A 182 3.77 -14.26 -2.47
N ARG A 183 4.67 -14.88 -1.71
CA ARG A 183 5.21 -14.28 -0.47
C ARG A 183 6.00 -13.01 -0.77
N GLU A 184 6.77 -12.97 -1.86
CA GLU A 184 7.48 -11.76 -2.28
C GLU A 184 6.51 -10.66 -2.72
N LEU A 185 5.46 -11.01 -3.47
CA LEU A 185 4.40 -10.06 -3.87
C LEU A 185 3.69 -9.46 -2.66
N HIS A 186 3.41 -10.25 -1.62
CA HIS A 186 2.89 -9.73 -0.35
C HIS A 186 3.82 -8.69 0.29
N LEU A 187 5.14 -8.87 0.20
CA LEU A 187 6.12 -7.91 0.73
C LEU A 187 6.10 -6.61 -0.08
N GLU A 188 5.98 -6.68 -1.40
CA GLU A 188 5.85 -5.50 -2.27
C GLU A 188 4.58 -4.70 -1.95
N LEU A 189 3.46 -5.37 -1.68
CA LEU A 189 2.18 -4.71 -1.39
C LEU A 189 2.06 -4.14 0.02
N ARG A 190 3.00 -4.46 0.92
CA ARG A 190 2.96 -4.05 2.33
C ARG A 190 2.90 -2.53 2.54
N PHE A 191 3.46 -1.76 1.62
CA PHE A 191 3.44 -0.29 1.65
C PHE A 191 2.32 0.31 0.79
N ALA A 192 1.67 -0.51 -0.05
CA ALA A 192 0.56 -0.07 -0.88
C ALA A 192 -0.76 -0.12 -0.11
N VAL A 193 -1.03 -1.21 0.63
CA VAL A 193 -2.35 -1.47 1.24
C VAL A 193 -2.25 -1.88 2.72
N PRO A 194 -3.34 -1.75 3.52
CA PRO A 194 -3.36 -2.23 4.90
C PRO A 194 -3.01 -3.72 5.02
N LYS A 195 -2.30 -4.09 6.11
CA LYS A 195 -1.78 -5.45 6.31
C LYS A 195 -2.86 -6.54 6.21
N ASN A 196 -4.05 -6.29 6.74
CA ASN A 196 -5.19 -7.22 6.72
C ASN A 196 -5.89 -7.32 5.36
N ARG A 197 -5.54 -6.46 4.39
CA ARG A 197 -6.10 -6.45 3.03
C ARG A 197 -5.11 -6.94 1.97
N ILE A 198 -3.85 -7.22 2.34
CA ILE A 198 -2.79 -7.61 1.39
C ILE A 198 -3.22 -8.78 0.49
N SER A 199 -3.78 -9.86 1.05
CA SER A 199 -4.17 -11.03 0.25
C SER A 199 -5.28 -10.69 -0.75
N SER A 200 -6.33 -9.99 -0.32
CA SER A 200 -7.41 -9.56 -1.22
C SER A 200 -6.94 -8.57 -2.29
N ALA A 201 -6.02 -7.67 -1.93
CA ALA A 201 -5.41 -6.76 -2.88
C ALA A 201 -4.55 -7.51 -3.91
N LEU A 202 -3.82 -8.54 -3.48
CA LEU A 202 -3.04 -9.38 -4.37
C LEU A 202 -3.94 -10.16 -5.33
N ASP A 203 -5.03 -10.78 -4.85
CA ASP A 203 -5.99 -11.49 -5.71
C ASP A 203 -6.56 -10.57 -6.81
N ALA A 204 -6.93 -9.34 -6.44
CA ALA A 204 -7.43 -8.35 -7.38
C ALA A 204 -6.37 -7.90 -8.39
N LEU A 205 -5.13 -7.68 -7.93
CA LEU A 205 -4.02 -7.28 -8.78
C LEU A 205 -3.62 -8.40 -9.75
N GLU A 206 -3.47 -9.64 -9.26
CA GLU A 206 -3.15 -10.81 -10.07
C GLU A 206 -4.25 -11.06 -11.10
N GLY A 207 -5.53 -11.04 -10.70
CA GLY A 207 -6.64 -11.22 -11.64
C GLY A 207 -6.62 -10.22 -12.79
N TRP A 208 -6.36 -8.94 -12.50
CA TRP A 208 -6.18 -7.92 -13.53
C TRP A 208 -4.93 -8.17 -14.37
N TRP A 209 -3.80 -8.48 -13.73
CA TRP A 209 -2.51 -8.71 -14.37
C TRP A 209 -2.57 -9.88 -15.36
N PHE A 210 -3.07 -11.04 -14.94
CA PHE A 210 -3.29 -12.19 -15.82
C PHE A 210 -4.17 -11.82 -17.02
N GLY A 211 -5.21 -11.02 -16.80
CA GLY A 211 -6.03 -10.48 -17.88
C GLY A 211 -5.24 -9.62 -18.89
N GLN A 212 -4.28 -8.82 -18.43
CA GLN A 212 -3.38 -8.06 -19.32
C GLN A 212 -2.45 -9.00 -20.08
N MET A 213 -1.86 -9.99 -19.42
CA MET A 213 -0.93 -10.93 -20.05
C MET A 213 -1.62 -11.78 -21.11
N VAL A 214 -2.86 -12.22 -20.89
CA VAL A 214 -3.67 -12.91 -21.90
C VAL A 214 -3.90 -12.01 -23.12
N ARG A 215 -4.22 -10.72 -22.91
CA ARG A 215 -4.36 -9.75 -24.01
C ARG A 215 -3.07 -9.57 -24.78
N GLN A 216 -1.93 -9.47 -24.08
CA GLN A 216 -0.62 -9.33 -24.70
C GLN A 216 -0.30 -10.54 -25.60
N LEU A 217 -0.37 -11.75 -25.08
CA LEU A 217 -0.08 -12.98 -25.83
C LEU A 217 -1.03 -13.22 -27.01
N SER A 218 -2.29 -12.76 -26.87
CA SER A 218 -3.30 -12.90 -27.93
C SER A 218 -3.19 -11.81 -29.01
N SER A 219 -2.32 -10.81 -28.82
CA SER A 219 -2.19 -9.70 -29.76
C SER A 219 -1.42 -10.12 -31.01
N PRO A 220 -1.95 -9.87 -32.22
CA PRO A 220 -1.24 -10.16 -33.46
C PRO A 220 0.13 -9.48 -33.49
N GLY A 221 1.19 -10.28 -33.67
CA GLY A 221 2.57 -9.79 -33.73
C GLY A 221 3.28 -9.61 -32.38
N GLY A 222 2.67 -9.93 -31.23
CA GLY A 222 3.36 -10.05 -29.93
C GLY A 222 3.87 -8.75 -29.28
N LEU A 223 3.57 -7.58 -29.85
CA LEU A 223 4.15 -6.29 -29.44
C LEU A 223 3.32 -5.50 -28.40
N SER A 224 2.27 -6.10 -27.83
CA SER A 224 1.40 -5.42 -26.87
C SER A 224 2.05 -5.40 -25.49
N THR A 225 2.83 -4.37 -25.18
CA THR A 225 3.45 -4.16 -23.86
C THR A 225 2.50 -3.41 -22.92
N LEU A 226 2.61 -3.65 -21.62
CA LEU A 226 1.85 -2.93 -20.59
C LEU A 226 2.68 -1.77 -20.02
N SER A 227 2.13 -0.55 -19.97
CA SER A 227 2.84 0.60 -19.38
C SER A 227 2.86 0.55 -17.85
N SER A 228 3.94 1.07 -17.26
CA SER A 228 4.05 1.30 -15.81
C SER A 228 2.87 2.09 -15.26
N GLN A 229 2.44 3.14 -15.99
CA GLN A 229 1.27 3.95 -15.64
C GLN A 229 -0.01 3.12 -15.49
N SER A 230 -0.23 2.09 -16.33
CA SER A 230 -1.40 1.21 -16.20
C SER A 230 -1.36 0.40 -14.90
N ILE A 231 -0.17 -0.02 -14.48
CA ILE A 231 0.07 -0.75 -13.22
C ILE A 231 -0.17 0.18 -12.03
N GLU A 232 0.36 1.41 -12.09
CA GLU A 232 0.17 2.43 -11.06
C GLU A 232 -1.31 2.78 -10.89
N LEU A 233 -2.03 3.05 -11.99
CA LEU A 233 -3.46 3.33 -11.95
C LEU A 233 -4.25 2.16 -11.35
N LYS A 234 -3.87 0.91 -11.66
CA LYS A 234 -4.54 -0.24 -11.05
C LYS A 234 -4.22 -0.39 -9.56
N LEU A 235 -2.97 -0.14 -9.16
CA LEU A 235 -2.59 -0.12 -7.76
C LEU A 235 -3.35 0.97 -7.00
N ASP A 236 -3.49 2.16 -7.56
CA ASP A 236 -4.25 3.26 -6.95
C ASP A 236 -5.73 2.90 -6.82
N ASP A 237 -6.35 2.31 -7.84
CA ASP A 237 -7.73 1.78 -7.76
C ASP A 237 -7.88 0.75 -6.63
N ILE A 238 -6.94 -0.19 -6.49
CA ILE A 238 -6.94 -1.18 -5.40
C ILE A 238 -6.74 -0.50 -4.03
N ARG A 239 -5.83 0.48 -3.94
CA ARG A 239 -5.59 1.24 -2.71
C ARG A 239 -6.84 1.99 -2.30
N ASP A 240 -7.50 2.64 -3.24
CA ASP A 240 -8.72 3.38 -3.00
C ASP A 240 -9.85 2.45 -2.59
N GLN A 241 -10.01 1.28 -3.21
CA GLN A 241 -10.97 0.26 -2.74
C GLN A 241 -10.64 -0.25 -1.33
N CYS A 242 -9.36 -0.43 -1.01
CA CYS A 242 -8.92 -0.80 0.34
C CYS A 242 -9.12 0.34 1.36
N ARG A 243 -9.14 1.60 0.92
CA ARG A 243 -9.34 2.81 1.75
C ARG A 243 -10.80 3.25 1.82
N ALA A 244 -11.61 2.91 0.81
CA ALA A 244 -13.01 3.25 0.64
C ALA A 244 -13.90 2.39 1.55
N ASP A 245 -13.44 1.21 1.97
CA ASP A 245 -14.10 0.33 2.93
C ASP A 245 -13.32 0.18 4.26
N ALA A 246 -13.59 0.87 5.37
CA ALA A 246 -14.47 1.99 5.68
C ALA A 246 -14.11 2.42 7.13
N LEU A 247 -14.27 3.71 7.46
CA LEU A 247 -14.60 4.05 8.85
C LEU A 247 -16.03 3.55 9.08
N LEU A 248 -16.19 2.23 9.16
CA LEU A 248 -17.50 1.63 9.38
C LEU A 248 -17.98 2.15 10.71
N ILE A 249 -19.14 2.81 10.64
CA ILE A 249 -19.83 3.19 11.84
C ILE A 249 -20.24 1.88 12.52
N ASP A 250 -19.88 1.78 13.79
CA ASP A 250 -20.22 0.62 14.57
C ASP A 250 -21.72 0.67 14.89
N ASN A 251 -22.46 -0.32 14.38
CA ASN A 251 -23.90 -0.39 14.59
C ASN A 251 -24.26 -0.61 16.05
N GLU A 252 -23.41 -1.26 16.85
CA GLU A 252 -23.65 -1.41 18.30
C GLU A 252 -23.55 -0.04 18.99
N ILE A 253 -22.54 0.77 18.64
CA ILE A 253 -22.39 2.14 19.16
C ILE A 253 -23.58 3.02 18.75
N LEU A 254 -24.04 2.91 17.50
CA LEU A 254 -25.21 3.67 17.03
C LEU A 254 -26.50 3.30 17.75
N GLN A 255 -26.73 1.99 17.95
CA GLN A 255 -27.97 1.47 18.53
C GLN A 255 -27.97 1.50 20.06
N GLN A 256 -26.80 1.68 20.69
CA GLN A 256 -26.69 1.78 22.14
C GLN A 256 -27.54 2.93 22.68
N LYS A 257 -28.47 2.58 23.56
CA LYS A 257 -29.28 3.54 24.32
C LYS A 257 -28.67 3.69 25.70
N LEU A 258 -28.27 4.91 26.05
CA LEU A 258 -27.84 5.23 27.40
C LEU A 258 -29.05 5.15 28.34
N ASP A 259 -28.89 4.44 29.45
CA ASP A 259 -29.89 4.39 30.51
C ASP A 259 -29.88 5.67 31.35
N GLN A 260 -30.82 5.78 32.29
CA GLN A 260 -30.97 6.99 33.10
C GLN A 260 -29.74 7.25 34.00
N ALA A 261 -29.03 6.20 34.43
CA ALA A 261 -27.84 6.31 35.25
C ALA A 261 -26.65 6.86 34.43
N ALA A 262 -26.44 6.34 33.21
CA ALA A 262 -25.43 6.80 32.29
C ALA A 262 -25.68 8.26 31.87
N LEU A 263 -26.93 8.62 31.54
CA LEU A 263 -27.29 10.02 31.24
C LEU A 263 -26.98 10.95 32.43
N ALA A 264 -27.27 10.53 33.66
CA ALA A 264 -26.95 11.31 34.86
C ALA A 264 -25.45 11.46 35.10
N ALA A 265 -24.65 10.43 34.75
CA ALA A 265 -23.19 10.49 34.83
C ALA A 265 -22.62 11.52 33.83
N TYR A 266 -23.02 11.45 32.56
CA TYR A 266 -22.60 12.42 31.54
C TYR A 266 -23.13 13.83 31.81
N ALA A 267 -24.25 14.00 32.49
CA ALA A 267 -24.77 15.32 32.88
C ALA A 267 -23.82 16.10 33.82
N ARG A 268 -22.85 15.43 34.45
CA ARG A 268 -21.83 16.06 35.31
C ARG A 268 -20.67 16.65 34.53
N TYR A 269 -20.53 16.30 33.26
CA TYR A 269 -19.43 16.73 32.40
C TYR A 269 -19.55 18.22 32.08
N THR A 270 -18.43 18.84 31.71
CA THR A 270 -18.36 20.28 31.46
C THR A 270 -19.22 20.67 30.27
N PHE A 271 -19.20 19.88 29.19
CA PHE A 271 -20.04 20.17 28.01
C PHE A 271 -21.53 20.16 28.34
N ALA A 272 -21.97 19.25 29.23
CA ALA A 272 -23.36 19.13 29.65
C ALA A 272 -23.80 20.36 30.46
N LYS A 273 -22.95 20.84 31.37
CA LYS A 273 -23.15 22.11 32.09
C LYS A 273 -23.28 23.27 31.10
N GLN A 274 -22.40 23.35 30.10
CA GLN A 274 -22.46 24.40 29.07
C GLN A 274 -23.78 24.37 28.27
N VAL A 275 -24.29 23.19 27.91
CA VAL A 275 -25.59 23.05 27.21
C VAL A 275 -26.75 23.53 28.09
N ILE A 276 -26.69 23.25 29.40
CA ILE A 276 -27.72 23.70 30.35
C ILE A 276 -27.71 25.23 30.50
N LEU A 277 -26.53 25.86 30.51
CA LEU A 277 -26.38 27.32 30.63
C LEU A 277 -27.21 28.05 29.56
N VAL A 278 -27.26 27.52 28.34
CA VAL A 278 -27.89 28.20 27.19
C VAL A 278 -29.28 27.66 26.81
N THR A 279 -29.66 26.44 27.22
CA THR A 279 -30.95 25.86 26.81
C THR A 279 -31.94 25.58 27.93
N LYS A 280 -31.45 25.23 29.13
CA LYS A 280 -32.24 24.62 30.22
C LYS A 280 -33.18 23.49 29.78
N ASN A 281 -32.92 22.85 28.63
CA ASN A 281 -33.82 21.87 28.01
C ASN A 281 -33.24 20.46 28.13
N LYS A 282 -33.92 19.61 28.93
CA LYS A 282 -33.47 18.24 29.20
C LYS A 282 -33.42 17.35 27.95
N THR A 283 -34.30 17.57 26.97
CA THR A 283 -34.31 16.81 25.71
C THR A 283 -33.10 17.14 24.85
N ARG A 284 -32.76 18.42 24.71
CA ARG A 284 -31.56 18.87 23.99
C ARG A 284 -30.29 18.37 24.70
N LEU A 285 -30.26 18.44 26.02
CA LEU A 285 -29.17 17.87 26.82
C LEU A 285 -28.97 16.37 26.57
N ASN A 286 -30.04 15.58 26.63
CA ASN A 286 -29.96 14.14 26.36
C ASN A 286 -29.45 13.86 24.94
N ARG A 287 -29.86 14.66 23.96
CA ARG A 287 -29.36 14.54 22.58
C ARG A 287 -27.87 14.85 22.50
N ALA A 288 -27.42 15.94 23.12
CA ALA A 288 -26.00 16.31 23.20
C ALA A 288 -25.15 15.20 23.85
N ILE A 289 -25.64 14.60 24.93
CA ILE A 289 -24.98 13.46 25.59
C ILE A 289 -24.86 12.25 24.63
N ASN A 290 -25.91 11.93 23.89
CA ASN A 290 -25.87 10.83 22.92
C ASN A 290 -24.90 11.09 21.76
N ASP A 291 -24.91 12.32 21.21
CA ASP A 291 -23.99 12.70 20.14
C ASP A 291 -22.52 12.68 20.64
N TYR A 292 -22.25 13.24 21.83
CA TYR A 292 -20.94 13.16 22.50
C TYR A 292 -20.47 11.71 22.65
N PHE A 293 -21.31 10.86 23.26
CA PHE A 293 -20.97 9.47 23.51
C PHE A 293 -20.63 8.71 22.22
N ARG A 294 -21.46 8.87 21.17
CA ARG A 294 -21.26 8.19 19.89
C ARG A 294 -19.99 8.66 19.20
N ALA A 295 -19.78 9.98 19.08
CA ALA A 295 -18.61 10.53 18.42
C ALA A 295 -17.31 10.12 19.14
N TYR A 296 -17.27 10.30 20.47
CA TYR A 296 -16.09 9.96 21.27
C TYR A 296 -15.76 8.46 21.20
N THR A 297 -16.76 7.60 21.39
CA THR A 297 -16.54 6.14 21.42
C THR A 297 -16.13 5.63 20.05
N GLN A 298 -16.79 6.10 18.98
CA GLN A 298 -16.46 5.71 17.61
C GLN A 298 -15.06 6.17 17.21
N ARG A 299 -14.71 7.45 17.42
CA ARG A 299 -13.38 7.99 17.11
C ARG A 299 -12.29 7.29 17.91
N SER A 300 -12.50 7.11 19.21
CA SER A 300 -11.56 6.37 20.07
C SER A 300 -11.35 4.94 19.59
N LYS A 301 -12.39 4.25 19.11
CA LYS A 301 -12.29 2.90 18.55
C LYS A 301 -11.48 2.89 17.26
N TRP A 302 -11.69 3.87 16.37
CA TRP A 302 -10.94 3.98 15.13
C TRP A 302 -9.46 4.31 15.37
N LEU A 303 -9.16 5.25 16.29
CA LEU A 303 -7.78 5.60 16.66
C LEU A 303 -7.03 4.41 17.27
N ARG A 304 -7.64 3.67 18.22
CA ARG A 304 -7.01 2.49 18.83
C ARG A 304 -6.78 1.34 17.86
N SER A 305 -7.54 1.28 16.78
CA SER A 305 -7.48 0.22 15.77
C SER A 305 -6.69 0.61 14.53
N ASP A 306 -5.97 1.75 14.55
CA ASP A 306 -5.24 2.33 13.41
C ASP A 306 -6.11 2.53 12.15
N LEU A 307 -7.41 2.77 12.34
CA LEU A 307 -8.38 3.03 11.25
C LEU A 307 -8.52 4.54 10.95
N LEU A 308 -8.19 5.40 11.92
CA LEU A 308 -8.16 6.85 11.79
C LEU A 308 -6.74 7.34 12.16
N LEU A 309 -6.13 8.17 11.32
CA LEU A 309 -4.85 8.79 11.64
C LEU A 309 -5.05 9.92 12.65
N LEU A 310 -4.14 10.04 13.62
CA LEU A 310 -4.19 11.10 14.63
C LEU A 310 -4.18 12.50 13.97
N ALA A 311 -3.37 12.70 12.94
CA ALA A 311 -3.29 13.98 12.22
C ALA A 311 -4.61 14.35 11.52
N ASP A 312 -5.38 13.36 11.05
CA ASP A 312 -6.68 13.59 10.42
C ASP A 312 -7.74 13.93 11.49
N ASP A 313 -7.69 13.27 12.65
CA ASP A 313 -8.53 13.60 13.82
C ASP A 313 -8.26 15.03 14.31
N GLU A 314 -6.99 15.40 14.45
CA GLU A 314 -6.56 16.73 14.88
C GLU A 314 -6.99 17.81 13.87
N ARG A 315 -6.81 17.56 12.57
CA ARG A 315 -7.28 18.46 11.52
C ARG A 315 -8.79 18.67 11.58
N PHE A 316 -9.56 17.59 11.68
CA PHE A 316 -11.01 17.68 11.79
C PHE A 316 -11.47 18.48 13.02
N ARG A 317 -10.82 18.26 14.17
CA ARG A 317 -11.10 19.04 15.40
C ARG A 317 -10.73 20.51 15.25
N GLN A 318 -9.65 20.81 14.52
CA GLN A 318 -9.24 22.16 14.21
C GLN A 318 -10.24 22.86 13.29
N ASP A 319 -10.70 22.20 12.22
CA ASP A 319 -11.71 22.73 11.31
C ASP A 319 -13.03 23.05 12.05
N LEU A 320 -13.43 22.18 12.98
CA LEU A 320 -14.59 22.42 13.86
C LEU A 320 -14.39 23.61 14.80
N PHE A 321 -13.19 23.75 15.37
CA PHE A 321 -12.84 24.89 16.22
C PHE A 321 -12.90 26.20 15.44
N GLU A 322 -12.29 26.27 14.25
CA GLU A 322 -12.29 27.46 13.41
C GLU A 322 -13.72 27.84 12.97
N ALA A 323 -14.54 26.85 12.63
CA ALA A 323 -15.94 27.08 12.29
C ALA A 323 -16.76 27.61 13.48
N TRP A 324 -16.45 27.17 14.70
CA TRP A 324 -17.03 27.71 15.93
C TRP A 324 -16.52 29.12 16.21
N GLU A 325 -15.22 29.37 16.12
CA GLU A 325 -14.58 30.65 16.44
C GLU A 325 -15.19 31.80 15.65
N ILE A 326 -15.41 31.61 14.34
CA ILE A 326 -16.07 32.57 13.47
C ILE A 326 -17.47 32.95 13.98
N ARG A 327 -18.22 31.98 14.50
CA ARG A 327 -19.60 32.18 14.95
C ARG A 327 -19.66 32.72 16.36
N PHE A 328 -18.74 32.30 17.22
CA PHE A 328 -18.60 32.84 18.55
C PHE A 328 -18.25 34.32 18.51
N ALA A 329 -17.32 34.73 17.64
CA ALA A 329 -16.99 36.14 17.41
C ALA A 329 -18.23 36.97 16.99
N ARG A 330 -19.03 36.46 16.04
CA ARG A 330 -20.29 37.10 15.64
C ARG A 330 -21.30 37.22 16.78
N ALA A 331 -21.39 36.19 17.63
CA ALA A 331 -22.25 36.23 18.80
C ALA A 331 -21.78 37.28 19.82
N GLN A 332 -20.47 37.46 19.99
CA GLN A 332 -19.90 38.51 20.85
C GLN A 332 -20.16 39.91 20.29
N GLU A 333 -19.94 40.13 18.99
CA GLU A 333 -20.23 41.40 18.31
C GLU A 333 -21.70 41.81 18.50
N ALA A 334 -22.63 40.86 18.37
CA ALA A 334 -24.06 41.11 18.56
C ALA A 334 -24.42 41.54 20.00
N LEU A 335 -23.58 41.19 20.98
CA LEU A 335 -23.79 41.50 22.40
C LEU A 335 -23.11 42.80 22.85
N GLU A 336 -22.29 43.44 22.01
CA GLU A 336 -21.64 44.73 22.33
C GLU A 336 -22.67 45.83 22.63
N ALA A 337 -23.86 45.75 22.02
CA ALA A 337 -24.94 46.71 22.20
C ALA A 337 -25.74 46.51 23.50
N ASP A 338 -25.93 45.26 23.94
CA ASP A 338 -26.64 44.88 25.18
C ASP A 338 -26.26 43.46 25.62
N SER A 339 -25.36 43.37 26.60
CA SER A 339 -24.85 42.14 27.19
C SER A 339 -25.64 41.67 28.42
N SER A 340 -26.94 41.99 28.49
CA SER A 340 -27.80 41.45 29.55
C SER A 340 -27.72 39.92 29.60
N GLY A 341 -27.85 39.33 30.79
CA GLY A 341 -27.74 37.88 30.96
C GLY A 341 -28.75 37.07 30.11
N SER A 342 -29.91 37.66 29.78
CA SER A 342 -30.88 37.05 28.88
C SER A 342 -30.38 37.00 27.43
N ASN A 343 -29.70 38.06 26.96
CA ASN A 343 -29.17 38.12 25.60
C ASN A 343 -27.96 37.19 25.44
N CYS A 344 -27.09 37.09 26.44
CA CYS A 344 -25.96 36.15 26.41
C CYS A 344 -26.43 34.69 26.32
N VAL A 345 -27.50 34.34 27.05
CA VAL A 345 -28.15 33.03 26.97
C VAL A 345 -28.76 32.81 25.58
N ALA A 346 -29.44 33.82 25.01
CA ALA A 346 -30.04 33.72 23.68
C ALA A 346 -29.00 33.53 22.57
N ALA A 347 -27.91 34.32 22.59
CA ALA A 347 -26.81 34.20 21.65
C ALA A 347 -26.12 32.83 21.75
N GLY A 348 -25.90 32.33 22.97
CA GLY A 348 -25.35 30.99 23.16
C GLY A 348 -26.30 29.87 22.73
N ALA A 349 -27.61 30.08 22.85
CA ALA A 349 -28.63 29.13 22.38
C ALA A 349 -28.65 29.05 20.84
N GLU A 350 -28.42 30.17 20.15
CA GLU A 350 -28.30 30.25 18.70
C GLU A 350 -27.01 29.57 18.22
N LEU A 351 -25.88 29.81 18.89
CA LEU A 351 -24.62 29.15 18.57
C LEU A 351 -24.71 27.62 18.73
N LEU A 352 -25.36 27.15 19.80
CA LEU A 352 -25.63 25.73 19.99
C LEU A 352 -26.62 25.19 18.94
N ALA A 353 -27.61 25.98 18.53
CA ALA A 353 -28.54 25.58 17.47
C ALA A 353 -27.80 25.37 16.14
N TRP A 354 -26.88 26.26 15.78
CA TRP A 354 -25.99 26.06 14.62
C TRP A 354 -25.23 24.73 14.71
N ALA A 355 -24.64 24.41 15.87
CA ALA A 355 -23.96 23.14 16.05
C ALA A 355 -24.91 21.95 15.84
N GLU A 356 -26.18 22.06 16.24
CA GLU A 356 -27.18 21.02 16.10
C GLU A 356 -27.68 20.79 14.66
N SER A 357 -27.69 21.83 13.81
CA SER A 357 -28.26 21.81 12.45
C SER A 357 -27.26 21.94 11.31
N ASP A 358 -26.33 22.89 11.38
CA ASP A 358 -25.61 23.40 10.21
C ASP A 358 -24.07 23.23 10.31
N ALA A 359 -23.58 22.53 11.34
CA ALA A 359 -22.18 22.10 11.42
C ALA A 359 -21.93 20.91 10.49
N ASP A 360 -21.89 21.15 9.18
CA ASP A 360 -21.79 20.13 8.12
C ASP A 360 -20.33 19.70 7.79
N LEU A 361 -19.43 19.81 8.76
CA LEU A 361 -18.05 19.35 8.62
C LEU A 361 -17.99 17.84 8.80
N SER A 362 -17.33 17.15 7.88
CA SER A 362 -17.20 15.69 7.92
C SER A 362 -15.75 15.26 8.12
N LEU A 363 -15.54 14.30 9.04
CA LEU A 363 -14.23 13.71 9.33
C LEU A 363 -13.58 13.07 8.09
N LYS A 364 -14.39 12.57 7.16
CA LYS A 364 -13.93 11.97 5.90
C LYS A 364 -14.93 12.25 4.79
N ALA A 365 -14.43 12.56 3.59
CA ALA A 365 -15.27 12.82 2.42
C ALA A 365 -16.26 11.66 2.19
N GLY A 366 -17.54 12.00 1.97
CA GLY A 366 -18.61 11.02 1.74
C GLY A 366 -19.18 10.37 3.01
N MET A 367 -18.64 10.62 4.21
CA MET A 367 -19.24 10.14 5.45
C MET A 367 -20.46 11.00 5.81
N ASN A 368 -21.66 10.40 5.76
CA ASN A 368 -22.90 11.01 6.22
C ASN A 368 -23.18 10.62 7.68
N ALA A 369 -22.51 11.29 8.62
CA ALA A 369 -22.68 11.08 10.06
C ALA A 369 -22.69 12.42 10.83
N PRO A 370 -23.79 13.20 10.77
CA PRO A 370 -23.85 14.53 11.39
C PRO A 370 -23.59 14.53 12.90
N TRP A 371 -23.89 13.41 13.59
CA TRP A 371 -23.60 13.24 15.02
C TRP A 371 -22.09 13.24 15.33
N MET A 372 -21.23 12.98 14.35
CA MET A 372 -19.78 13.01 14.51
C MET A 372 -19.27 14.43 14.80
N ALA A 373 -19.70 15.39 13.99
CA ALA A 373 -19.36 16.80 14.16
C ALA A 373 -19.93 17.34 15.48
N ARG A 374 -21.22 17.09 15.73
CA ARG A 374 -21.91 17.52 16.95
C ARG A 374 -21.24 17.00 18.22
N GLY A 375 -20.99 15.69 18.28
CA GLY A 375 -20.36 15.08 19.44
C GLY A 375 -18.93 15.55 19.64
N THR A 376 -18.18 15.78 18.55
CA THR A 376 -16.81 16.31 18.64
C THR A 376 -16.77 17.76 19.11
N LEU A 377 -17.73 18.60 18.72
CA LEU A 377 -17.90 19.95 19.28
C LEU A 377 -18.21 19.90 20.79
N HIS A 378 -19.04 18.94 21.23
CA HIS A 378 -19.26 18.73 22.66
C HIS A 378 -17.99 18.26 23.38
N GLU A 379 -17.14 17.45 22.75
CA GLU A 379 -15.83 17.08 23.31
C GLU A 379 -14.89 18.28 23.46
N LEU A 380 -14.83 19.15 22.45
CA LEU A 380 -14.07 20.41 22.55
C LEU A 380 -14.64 21.33 23.64
N SER A 381 -15.96 21.32 23.81
CA SER A 381 -16.66 22.06 24.88
C SER A 381 -16.36 21.49 26.27
N ASP A 382 -16.21 20.18 26.39
CA ASP A 382 -15.82 19.52 27.63
C ASP A 382 -14.39 19.91 28.06
N GLN A 383 -13.51 20.05 27.07
CA GLN A 383 -12.12 20.51 27.22
C GLN A 383 -11.99 22.03 27.39
N GLN A 384 -13.11 22.77 27.43
CA GLN A 384 -13.15 24.24 27.47
C GLN A 384 -12.40 24.92 26.32
N ARG A 385 -12.16 24.22 25.21
CA ARG A 385 -11.64 24.83 23.97
C ARG A 385 -12.73 25.57 23.21
N VAL A 386 -13.96 25.10 23.34
CA VAL A 386 -15.17 25.65 22.74
C VAL A 386 -16.15 26.01 23.85
N GLY A 387 -16.92 27.08 23.66
CA GLY A 387 -17.94 27.50 24.59
C GLY A 387 -19.25 27.88 23.92
N TRP A 388 -20.37 27.62 24.59
CA TRP A 388 -21.69 28.01 24.07
C TRP A 388 -22.09 29.40 24.58
N HIS A 389 -21.91 29.65 25.88
CA HIS A 389 -22.19 30.97 26.46
C HIS A 389 -20.98 31.90 26.26
N PRO A 390 -21.16 33.20 25.95
CA PRO A 390 -20.05 34.15 25.82
C PRO A 390 -19.08 34.15 27.02
N ASP A 391 -19.64 34.16 28.23
CA ASP A 391 -18.90 34.10 29.50
C ASP A 391 -18.70 32.67 30.07
N TYR A 392 -18.69 31.64 29.23
CA TYR A 392 -18.69 30.25 29.71
C TYR A 392 -17.55 29.93 30.69
N VAL A 393 -16.34 30.47 30.48
CA VAL A 393 -15.19 30.25 31.37
C VAL A 393 -15.51 30.69 32.80
N ARG A 394 -15.97 31.94 32.96
CA ARG A 394 -16.33 32.51 34.28
C ARG A 394 -17.50 31.78 34.93
N LEU A 395 -18.51 31.41 34.14
CA LEU A 395 -19.70 30.70 34.64
C LEU A 395 -19.39 29.27 35.10
N LEU A 396 -18.41 28.62 34.49
CA LEU A 396 -17.97 27.28 34.88
C LEU A 396 -17.07 27.31 36.14
N GLU A 397 -16.23 28.35 36.30
CA GLU A 397 -15.41 28.56 37.50
C GLU A 397 -16.25 28.91 38.74
N SER A 398 -17.26 29.77 38.58
CA SER A 398 -18.16 30.15 39.68
C SER A 398 -19.07 29.00 40.15
N GLY A 399 -19.37 28.04 39.27
CA GLY A 399 -20.14 26.84 39.59
C GLY A 399 -19.38 25.74 40.32
N SER A 400 -18.04 25.69 40.26
CA SER A 400 -17.25 24.70 41.03
C SER A 400 -17.06 25.10 42.49
N ALA A 401 -17.01 26.42 42.77
CA ALA A 401 -16.86 26.93 44.13
C ALA A 401 -18.10 26.70 45.03
N HIS A 402 -19.28 26.43 44.46
CA HIS A 402 -20.50 26.13 45.23
C HIS A 402 -20.72 24.63 45.48
N SER A 403 -20.04 23.70 44.79
CA SER A 403 -20.24 22.25 45.02
C SER A 403 -19.40 21.67 46.17
N ASP A 404 -18.32 22.35 46.58
CA ASP A 404 -17.47 21.89 47.70
C ASP A 404 -17.99 22.38 49.08
N GLY A 405 -19.08 23.16 49.11
CA GLY A 405 -19.64 23.77 50.32
C GLY A 405 -20.79 23.02 50.99
N GLU A 406 -21.42 22.04 50.34
CA GLU A 406 -22.65 21.37 50.85
C GLU A 406 -22.40 19.98 51.49
N GLU A 407 -21.16 19.48 51.55
CA GLU A 407 -20.83 18.21 52.25
C GLU A 407 -20.33 18.38 53.70
N LYS A 408 -20.48 19.58 54.29
CA LYS A 408 -20.11 19.83 55.69
C LYS A 408 -21.20 20.55 56.47
N GLU A 409 -22.40 19.97 56.54
CA GLU A 409 -23.37 20.29 57.60
C GLU A 409 -24.44 19.20 57.61
N ASP A 410 -24.13 18.10 58.30
CA ASP A 410 -25.09 17.24 59.01
C ASP A 410 -24.28 16.25 59.87
N GLU A 411 -23.89 16.72 61.05
CA GLU A 411 -23.55 15.90 62.23
C GLU A 411 -24.52 16.24 63.37
#